data_AF-A0A3Q2V8E2-F1
#
_entry.id   AF-A0A3Q2V8E2-F1
#
_cell.length_a   1.000
_cell.length_b   1.000
_cell.length_c   1.000
_cell.angle_alpha   90.00
_cell.angle_beta   90.00
_cell.angle_gamma   90.00
#
_symmetry.space_group_name_H-M   'P 1'
#
loop_
_entity.id
_entity.type
_entity.pdbx_description
1 polymer ?
#
loop_
_entity_poly.entity_id
_entity_poly.type
_entity_poly.pdbx_seq_one_letter_code
_entity_poly.pdbx_strand_id
1 'polypeptide(L)'
;MKRIKPNDNGVDIAFIQEMHMCKSEALKLKCSWVGKVFSSPGTGKSRGVSVLIHKAVSFTETKVITDKEGRFILVYGQLLDTPIILWNIYAPNADILAFFHNLSQYLLELEGAQIVVGGDFNQILDQDLDRSLPRRGTESKSVVAIRQMTSDLGLNDIWRTMHPEGREYSFYSPPNSGFSHKTLYL
;
A
#
# COMPACT_ATOMS: atom_id res chain seq x y z
N MET A 1 -10.33 -2.15 18.69
CA MET A 1 -10.61 -2.46 17.28
C MET A 1 -10.84 -1.13 16.55
N LYS A 2 -10.00 -0.74 15.58
CA LYS A 2 -10.27 0.48 14.78
C LYS A 2 -11.59 0.23 14.03
N ARG A 3 -12.65 0.96 14.38
CA ARG A 3 -13.92 0.90 13.64
C ARG A 3 -13.72 1.59 12.30
N ILE A 4 -13.97 0.89 11.19
CA ILE A 4 -14.12 1.54 9.89
C ILE A 4 -15.36 2.43 9.99
N LYS A 5 -15.19 3.72 9.73
CA LYS A 5 -16.29 4.69 9.75
C LYS A 5 -17.30 4.36 8.63
N PRO A 6 -18.55 4.84 8.73
CA PRO A 6 -19.47 4.85 7.59
C PRO A 6 -18.80 5.46 6.35
N ASN A 7 -19.19 5.03 5.14
CA ASN A 7 -18.59 5.53 3.90
C ASN A 7 -19.07 6.94 3.54
N ASP A 8 -18.93 7.87 4.47
CA ASP A 8 -19.36 9.26 4.29
C ASP A 8 -18.51 9.99 3.24
N ASN A 9 -17.39 9.41 2.85
CA ASN A 9 -16.42 9.97 1.90
C ASN A 9 -16.53 9.38 0.48
N GLY A 10 -17.47 8.48 0.22
CA GLY A 10 -17.66 7.90 -1.12
C GLY A 10 -16.48 7.04 -1.61
N VAL A 11 -15.79 6.34 -0.71
CA VAL A 11 -14.65 5.48 -1.04
C VAL A 11 -15.13 4.20 -1.70
N ASP A 12 -14.61 3.91 -2.90
CA ASP A 12 -14.90 2.69 -3.66
C ASP A 12 -13.95 1.55 -3.32
N ILE A 13 -12.65 1.85 -3.20
CA ILE A 13 -11.61 0.87 -2.86
C ILE A 13 -10.72 1.47 -1.77
N ALA A 14 -10.47 0.71 -0.71
CA ALA A 14 -9.64 1.15 0.41
C ALA A 14 -8.50 0.17 0.68
N PHE A 15 -7.28 0.69 0.79
CA PHE A 15 -6.11 -0.03 1.27
C PHE A 15 -5.88 0.28 2.74
N ILE A 16 -5.85 -0.76 3.58
CA ILE A 16 -5.67 -0.64 5.03
C ILE A 16 -4.41 -1.37 5.44
N GLN A 17 -3.57 -0.75 6.27
CA GLN A 17 -2.37 -1.33 6.87
C GLN A 17 -2.47 -1.32 8.41
N GLU A 18 -1.54 -2.00 9.08
CA GLU A 18 -1.47 -2.08 10.54
C GLU A 18 -2.78 -2.54 11.20
N MET A 19 -3.43 -3.54 10.60
CA MET A 19 -4.70 -4.01 11.14
C MET A 19 -4.57 -4.67 12.51
N HIS A 20 -3.45 -5.37 12.74
CA HIS A 20 -3.17 -6.11 13.97
C HIS A 20 -4.28 -7.14 14.28
N MET A 21 -4.88 -7.69 13.23
CA MET A 21 -6.04 -8.59 13.26
C MET A 21 -5.67 -9.98 12.74
N CYS A 22 -6.25 -11.02 13.34
CA CYS A 22 -6.25 -12.37 12.76
C CYS A 22 -7.33 -12.53 11.67
N LYS A 23 -7.34 -13.66 10.95
CA LYS A 23 -8.29 -13.89 9.84
C LYS A 23 -9.76 -13.70 10.25
N SER A 24 -10.17 -14.21 11.41
CA SER A 24 -11.56 -14.08 11.88
C SER A 24 -11.93 -12.65 12.28
N GLU A 25 -10.96 -11.85 12.73
CA GLU A 25 -11.16 -10.43 13.02
C GLU A 25 -11.24 -9.60 11.73
N ALA A 26 -10.46 -9.94 10.71
CA ALA A 26 -10.51 -9.27 9.41
C ALA A 26 -11.89 -9.42 8.72
N LEU A 27 -12.61 -10.52 8.95
CA LEU A 27 -13.99 -10.69 8.45
C LEU A 27 -14.95 -9.61 8.97
N LYS A 28 -14.67 -9.02 10.13
CA LYS A 28 -15.48 -7.93 10.71
C LYS A 28 -15.30 -6.60 9.96
N LEU A 29 -14.34 -6.52 9.02
CA LEU A 29 -14.19 -5.37 8.12
C LEU A 29 -15.30 -5.33 7.06
N LYS A 30 -16.03 -6.44 6.87
CA LYS A 30 -17.22 -6.48 6.01
C LYS A 30 -18.39 -5.76 6.69
N CYS A 31 -18.36 -4.43 6.68
CA CYS A 31 -19.42 -3.57 7.19
C CYS A 31 -20.45 -3.23 6.10
N SER A 32 -21.43 -2.37 6.41
CA SER A 32 -22.64 -2.13 5.58
C SER A 32 -22.38 -1.66 4.15
N TRP A 33 -21.23 -1.03 3.90
CA TRP A 33 -20.83 -0.53 2.57
C TRP A 33 -19.85 -1.45 1.84
N VAL A 34 -19.15 -2.33 2.56
CA VAL A 34 -18.08 -3.17 2.01
C VAL A 34 -18.67 -4.45 1.43
N GLY A 35 -18.52 -4.64 0.13
CA GLY A 35 -18.94 -5.84 -0.58
C GLY A 35 -17.91 -6.98 -0.48
N LYS A 36 -16.63 -6.64 -0.69
CA LYS A 36 -15.51 -7.60 -0.69
C LYS A 36 -14.39 -7.16 0.25
N VAL A 37 -13.76 -8.14 0.89
CA VAL A 37 -12.63 -7.98 1.81
C VAL A 37 -11.58 -9.01 1.45
N PHE A 38 -10.38 -8.55 1.14
CA PHE A 38 -9.21 -9.40 0.95
C PHE A 38 -8.17 -9.02 2.00
N SER A 39 -7.62 -10.00 2.72
CA SER A 39 -6.76 -9.73 3.87
C SER A 39 -5.54 -10.65 3.89
N SER A 40 -4.38 -10.05 4.16
CA SER A 40 -3.14 -10.73 4.49
C SER A 40 -2.78 -10.39 5.93
N PRO A 41 -3.24 -11.19 6.92
CA PRO A 41 -3.00 -10.90 8.33
C PRO A 41 -1.56 -11.21 8.72
N GLY A 42 -1.00 -10.41 9.64
CA GLY A 42 0.31 -10.70 10.19
C GLY A 42 0.27 -11.68 11.36
N THR A 43 1.45 -12.02 11.88
CA THR A 43 1.62 -12.90 13.04
C THR A 43 1.47 -12.10 14.35
N GLY A 44 0.85 -12.72 15.37
CA GLY A 44 0.88 -12.23 16.76
C GLY A 44 0.29 -10.83 17.00
N LYS A 45 -0.77 -10.43 16.28
CA LYS A 45 -1.36 -9.07 16.32
C LYS A 45 -0.37 -7.96 15.92
N SER A 46 0.55 -8.26 15.02
CA SER A 46 1.38 -7.26 14.35
C SER A 46 1.04 -7.20 12.87
N ARG A 47 1.30 -6.05 12.23
CA ARG A 47 1.19 -5.88 10.77
C ARG A 47 -0.23 -6.20 10.27
N GLY A 48 -0.34 -6.64 9.03
CA GLY A 48 -1.58 -7.02 8.39
C GLY A 48 -2.11 -5.94 7.48
N VAL A 49 -2.44 -6.34 6.25
CA VAL A 49 -2.98 -5.47 5.22
C VAL A 49 -4.32 -5.98 4.70
N SER A 50 -5.15 -5.09 4.20
CA SER A 50 -6.40 -5.45 3.52
C SER A 50 -6.77 -4.53 2.38
N VAL A 51 -7.48 -5.10 1.42
CA VAL A 51 -8.19 -4.38 0.36
C VAL A 51 -9.68 -4.53 0.64
N LEU A 52 -10.36 -3.41 0.81
CA LEU A 52 -11.82 -3.35 0.91
C LEU A 52 -12.37 -2.80 -0.39
N ILE A 53 -13.43 -3.42 -0.90
CA ILE A 53 -14.11 -2.97 -2.11
C ILE A 53 -15.58 -2.74 -1.78
N HIS A 54 -16.07 -1.54 -2.12
CA HIS A 54 -17.43 -1.11 -1.90
C HIS A 54 -18.42 -2.00 -2.68
N LYS A 55 -19.59 -2.28 -2.09
CA LYS A 55 -20.58 -3.21 -2.66
C LYS A 55 -21.17 -2.79 -4.01
N ALA A 56 -21.08 -1.50 -4.34
CA ALA A 56 -21.54 -0.96 -5.62
C ALA A 56 -20.48 -1.10 -6.74
N VAL A 57 -19.24 -1.45 -6.39
CA VAL A 57 -18.16 -1.63 -7.36
C VAL A 57 -18.25 -3.04 -7.93
N SER A 58 -18.41 -3.14 -9.24
CA SER A 58 -18.36 -4.43 -9.94
C SER A 58 -16.91 -4.88 -10.04
N PHE A 59 -16.51 -5.77 -9.14
CA PHE A 59 -15.18 -6.36 -9.11
C PHE A 59 -15.26 -7.88 -9.02
N THR A 60 -14.55 -8.59 -9.89
CA THR A 60 -14.44 -10.05 -9.88
C THR A 60 -13.00 -10.46 -9.66
N GLU A 61 -12.70 -11.04 -8.50
CA GLU A 61 -11.36 -11.56 -8.21
C GLU A 61 -11.05 -12.79 -9.05
N THR A 62 -9.81 -12.88 -9.52
CA THR A 62 -9.26 -14.03 -10.25
C THR A 62 -8.13 -14.69 -9.47
N LYS A 63 -7.24 -13.90 -8.87
CA LYS A 63 -6.11 -14.41 -8.06
C LYS A 63 -5.84 -13.48 -6.89
N VAL A 64 -5.54 -14.07 -5.73
CA VAL A 64 -5.14 -13.33 -4.53
C VAL A 64 -3.81 -13.91 -4.05
N ILE A 65 -2.80 -13.06 -3.94
CA ILE A 65 -1.48 -13.42 -3.42
C ILE A 65 -1.27 -12.68 -2.10
N THR A 66 -0.98 -13.44 -1.04
CA THR A 66 -0.79 -12.90 0.31
C THR A 66 0.61 -13.18 0.80
N ASP A 67 1.21 -12.19 1.45
CA ASP A 67 2.44 -12.37 2.21
C ASP A 67 2.25 -13.23 3.47
N LYS A 68 3.28 -14.01 3.83
CA LYS A 68 3.29 -14.82 5.06
C LYS A 68 3.41 -13.95 6.33
N GLU A 69 4.05 -12.78 6.24
CA GLU A 69 4.19 -11.86 7.36
C GLU A 69 3.08 -10.79 7.42
N GLY A 70 2.13 -10.79 6.48
CA GLY A 70 1.08 -9.77 6.40
C GLY A 70 1.59 -8.40 5.96
N ARG A 71 2.66 -8.33 5.17
CA ARG A 71 3.27 -7.10 4.64
C ARG A 71 2.70 -6.65 3.31
N PHE A 72 2.13 -7.54 2.52
CA PHE A 72 1.41 -7.14 1.32
C PHE A 72 0.25 -8.09 1.00
N ILE A 73 -0.65 -7.59 0.18
CA ILE A 73 -1.66 -8.38 -0.53
C ILE A 73 -1.81 -7.83 -1.95
N LEU A 74 -1.80 -8.74 -2.91
CA LEU A 74 -2.04 -8.47 -4.32
C LEU A 74 -3.35 -9.16 -4.71
N VAL A 75 -4.31 -8.38 -5.19
CA VAL A 75 -5.61 -8.87 -5.68
C VAL A 75 -5.68 -8.59 -7.18
N TYR A 76 -5.60 -9.64 -7.98
CA TYR A 76 -5.80 -9.59 -9.42
C TYR A 76 -7.24 -9.96 -9.75
N GLY A 77 -7.87 -9.18 -10.62
CA GLY A 77 -9.25 -9.40 -11.04
C GLY A 77 -9.70 -8.46 -12.14
N GLN A 78 -11.00 -8.47 -12.39
CA GLN A 78 -11.67 -7.58 -13.33
C GLN A 78 -12.40 -6.48 -12.56
N LEU A 79 -12.05 -5.22 -12.81
CA LEU A 79 -12.83 -4.07 -12.38
C LEU A 79 -13.64 -3.58 -13.57
N LEU A 80 -14.97 -3.70 -13.49
CA LEU A 80 -15.84 -3.67 -14.66
C LEU A 80 -15.37 -4.73 -15.68
N ASP A 81 -14.91 -4.31 -16.85
CA ASP A 81 -14.35 -5.17 -17.90
C ASP A 81 -12.83 -4.94 -18.11
N THR A 82 -12.16 -4.29 -17.16
CA THR A 82 -10.72 -3.98 -17.23
C THR A 82 -9.92 -4.84 -16.26
N PRO A 83 -8.91 -5.59 -16.73
CA PRO A 83 -8.01 -6.33 -15.85
C PRO A 83 -7.21 -5.38 -14.97
N ILE A 84 -7.26 -5.60 -13.67
CA ILE A 84 -6.58 -4.75 -12.68
C ILE A 84 -5.90 -5.57 -11.59
N ILE A 85 -4.78 -5.04 -11.12
CA ILE A 85 -4.06 -5.48 -9.93
C ILE A 85 -4.20 -4.40 -8.87
N LEU A 86 -4.83 -4.76 -7.76
CA LEU A 86 -4.88 -3.94 -6.55
C LEU A 86 -3.82 -4.45 -5.58
N TRP A 87 -2.78 -3.65 -5.34
CA TRP A 87 -1.65 -4.07 -4.52
C TRP A 87 -1.47 -3.16 -3.31
N ASN A 88 -1.78 -3.71 -2.13
CA ASN A 88 -1.58 -3.01 -0.87
C ASN A 88 -0.28 -3.46 -0.20
N ILE A 89 0.62 -2.51 0.08
CA ILE A 89 1.94 -2.74 0.66
C ILE A 89 2.07 -2.05 2.03
N TYR A 90 2.66 -2.77 2.98
CA TYR A 90 3.13 -2.29 4.27
C TYR A 90 4.57 -2.74 4.46
N ALA A 91 5.52 -1.94 3.98
CA ALA A 91 6.93 -2.29 3.97
C ALA A 91 7.57 -2.24 5.38
N PRO A 92 8.66 -2.98 5.60
CA PRO A 92 9.43 -2.88 6.84
C PRO A 92 10.00 -1.47 7.07
N ASN A 93 10.12 -1.06 8.33
CA ASN A 93 10.84 0.17 8.72
C ASN A 93 12.36 0.09 8.48
N ALA A 94 12.92 -1.12 8.44
CA ALA A 94 14.33 -1.34 8.18
C ALA A 94 14.63 -1.26 6.67
N ASP A 95 15.84 -0.84 6.31
CA ASP A 95 16.35 -0.75 4.94
C ASP A 95 16.61 -2.16 4.36
N ILE A 96 15.53 -2.86 4.00
CA ILE A 96 15.55 -4.23 3.50
C ILE A 96 15.28 -4.21 1.99
N LEU A 97 16.33 -4.01 1.18
CA LEU A 97 16.22 -3.93 -0.28
C LEU A 97 15.58 -5.18 -0.91
N ALA A 98 15.83 -6.36 -0.34
CA ALA A 98 15.32 -7.64 -0.82
C ALA A 98 13.79 -7.71 -0.76
N PHE A 99 13.15 -6.96 0.14
CA PHE A 99 11.69 -6.88 0.19
C PHE A 99 11.14 -6.36 -1.15
N PHE A 100 11.65 -5.22 -1.62
CA PHE A 100 11.17 -4.58 -2.85
C PHE A 100 11.57 -5.34 -4.12
N HIS A 101 12.77 -5.91 -4.18
CA HIS A 101 13.18 -6.75 -5.33
C HIS A 101 12.31 -8.00 -5.48
N ASN A 102 11.87 -8.60 -4.37
CA ASN A 102 11.02 -9.79 -4.42
C ASN A 102 9.57 -9.46 -4.83
N LEU A 103 9.13 -8.21 -4.69
CA LEU A 103 7.76 -7.80 -5.03
C LEU A 103 7.51 -7.97 -6.54
N SER A 104 8.42 -7.50 -7.40
CA SER A 104 8.25 -7.56 -8.87
C SER A 104 8.06 -8.99 -9.40
N GLN A 105 8.58 -10.00 -8.69
CA GLN A 105 8.45 -11.40 -9.07
C GLN A 105 7.00 -11.88 -9.06
N TYR A 106 6.13 -11.28 -8.24
CA TYR A 106 4.69 -11.65 -8.20
C TYR A 106 3.91 -11.16 -9.41
N LEU A 107 4.46 -10.23 -10.18
CA LEU A 107 3.82 -9.65 -11.36
C LEU A 107 4.21 -10.33 -12.67
N LEU A 108 5.28 -11.14 -12.67
CA LEU A 108 5.75 -11.82 -13.88
C LEU A 108 4.70 -12.74 -14.53
N GLU A 109 3.74 -13.23 -13.74
CA GLU A 109 2.64 -14.09 -14.22
C GLU A 109 1.35 -13.30 -14.51
N LEU A 110 1.34 -11.98 -14.34
CA LEU A 110 0.15 -11.12 -14.35
C LEU A 110 0.29 -10.01 -15.40
N GLU A 111 0.37 -10.40 -16.66
CA GLU A 111 0.52 -9.48 -17.79
C GLU A 111 -0.80 -8.80 -18.20
N GLY A 112 -0.69 -7.61 -18.81
CA GLY A 112 -1.83 -6.93 -19.46
C GLY A 112 -2.83 -6.26 -18.52
N ALA A 113 -2.59 -6.26 -17.22
CA ALA A 113 -3.43 -5.62 -16.22
C ALA A 113 -2.96 -4.20 -15.89
N GLN A 114 -3.90 -3.29 -15.63
CA GLN A 114 -3.58 -2.03 -14.98
C GLN A 114 -3.16 -2.31 -13.53
N ILE A 115 -2.18 -1.57 -13.02
CA ILE A 115 -1.67 -1.77 -11.67
C ILE A 115 -1.99 -0.53 -10.86
N VAL A 116 -2.60 -0.72 -9.69
CA VAL A 116 -2.77 0.32 -8.67
C VAL A 116 -2.08 -0.19 -7.42
N VAL A 117 -1.00 0.49 -7.03
CA VAL A 117 -0.25 0.17 -5.82
C VAL A 117 -0.48 1.25 -4.80
N GLY A 118 -0.62 0.87 -3.54
CA GLY A 118 -0.61 1.86 -2.48
C GLY A 118 -0.32 1.29 -1.12
N GLY A 119 0.02 2.18 -0.20
CA GLY A 119 0.22 1.85 1.20
C GLY A 119 1.44 2.53 1.78
N ASP A 120 1.94 1.99 2.89
CA ASP A 120 3.05 2.57 3.64
C ASP A 120 4.35 1.86 3.27
N PHE A 121 5.20 2.58 2.53
CA PHE A 121 6.49 2.10 2.06
C PHE A 121 7.58 2.27 3.12
N ASN A 122 7.30 2.98 4.21
CA ASN A 122 8.25 3.28 5.28
C ASN A 122 9.59 3.89 4.84
N GLN A 123 9.67 4.38 3.60
CA GLN A 123 10.82 5.04 3.02
C GLN A 123 10.51 6.51 2.70
N ILE A 124 11.56 7.30 2.59
CA ILE A 124 11.51 8.72 2.23
C ILE A 124 12.15 8.82 0.85
N LEU A 125 11.37 9.12 -0.18
CA LEU A 125 11.87 9.11 -1.56
C LEU A 125 12.67 10.37 -1.89
N ASP A 126 12.28 11.51 -1.33
CA ASP A 126 12.96 12.79 -1.47
C ASP A 126 13.25 13.41 -0.09
N GLN A 127 14.52 13.64 0.25
CA GLN A 127 14.88 14.15 1.59
C GLN A 127 14.46 15.60 1.84
N ASP A 128 14.27 16.40 0.79
CA ASP A 128 13.95 17.82 0.90
C ASP A 128 12.43 18.04 0.88
N LEU A 129 11.71 17.26 0.07
CA LEU A 129 10.27 17.40 -0.11
C LEU A 129 9.45 16.48 0.82
N ASP A 130 9.93 15.27 1.11
CA ASP A 130 9.18 14.27 1.91
C ASP A 130 9.50 14.35 3.41
N ARG A 131 10.24 15.37 3.85
CA ARG A 131 10.52 15.63 5.27
C ARG A 131 10.33 17.09 5.62
N SER A 132 9.79 17.34 6.82
CA SER A 132 9.73 18.69 7.38
C SER A 132 11.12 19.19 7.78
N LEU A 133 11.97 18.29 8.27
CA LEU A 133 13.35 18.54 8.64
C LEU A 133 14.26 17.71 7.71
N PRO A 134 14.83 18.34 6.66
CA PRO A 134 15.72 17.66 5.74
C PRO A 134 16.92 17.06 6.49
N ARG A 135 17.28 15.84 6.14
CA ARG A 135 18.47 15.17 6.69
C ARG A 135 19.39 14.79 5.55
N ARG A 136 20.61 15.34 5.58
CA ARG A 136 21.67 14.93 4.65
C ARG A 136 22.22 13.58 5.09
N GLY A 137 22.29 12.64 4.14
CA GLY A 137 22.79 11.30 4.39
C GLY A 137 22.80 10.49 3.10
N THR A 138 23.33 9.28 3.18
CA THR A 138 23.28 8.32 2.08
C THR A 138 21.84 7.90 1.83
N GLU A 139 21.46 7.82 0.56
CA GLU A 139 20.18 7.27 0.15
C GLU A 139 20.02 5.81 0.62
N SER A 140 18.81 5.44 1.01
CA SER A 140 18.49 4.07 1.42
C SER A 140 18.53 3.13 0.21
N LYS A 141 19.00 1.89 0.41
CA LYS A 141 19.01 0.89 -0.66
C LYS A 141 17.58 0.50 -1.06
N SER A 142 16.64 0.52 -0.12
CA SER A 142 15.21 0.38 -0.38
C SER A 142 14.67 1.50 -1.26
N VAL A 143 15.10 2.76 -1.12
CA VAL A 143 14.69 3.84 -2.03
C VAL A 143 15.14 3.57 -3.47
N VAL A 144 16.39 3.14 -3.65
CA VAL A 144 16.90 2.74 -4.98
C VAL A 144 16.07 1.58 -5.54
N ALA A 145 15.78 0.57 -4.73
CA ALA A 145 14.97 -0.58 -5.13
C ALA A 145 13.52 -0.20 -5.48
N ILE A 146 12.92 0.75 -4.77
CA ILE A 146 11.58 1.29 -5.08
C ILE A 146 11.61 1.96 -6.45
N ARG A 147 12.59 2.84 -6.71
CA ARG A 147 12.70 3.54 -8.01
C ARG A 147 12.92 2.57 -9.17
N GLN A 148 13.72 1.54 -8.96
CA GLN A 148 13.91 0.49 -9.96
C GLN A 148 12.59 -0.25 -10.22
N MET A 149 11.91 -0.69 -9.16
CA MET A 149 10.61 -1.36 -9.26
C MET A 149 9.56 -0.50 -9.98
N THR A 150 9.46 0.79 -9.64
CA THR A 150 8.51 1.69 -10.30
C THR A 150 8.86 1.91 -11.77
N SER A 151 10.15 2.05 -12.09
CA SER A 151 10.62 2.17 -13.47
C SER A 151 10.31 0.91 -14.28
N ASP A 152 10.62 -0.27 -13.75
CA ASP A 152 10.41 -1.56 -14.44
C ASP A 152 8.93 -1.84 -14.72
N LEU A 153 8.06 -1.36 -13.82
CA LEU A 153 6.61 -1.55 -13.91
C LEU A 153 5.88 -0.39 -14.58
N GLY A 154 6.59 0.68 -14.98
CA GLY A 154 5.98 1.89 -15.54
C GLY A 154 5.05 2.64 -14.58
N LEU A 155 5.28 2.50 -13.27
CA LEU A 155 4.47 3.13 -12.22
C LEU A 155 4.95 4.55 -11.93
N ASN A 156 4.02 5.43 -11.58
CA ASN A 156 4.32 6.83 -11.25
C ASN A 156 3.70 7.18 -9.91
N ASP A 157 4.44 7.88 -9.05
CA ASP A 157 3.86 8.46 -7.85
C ASP A 157 2.86 9.55 -8.21
N ILE A 158 1.58 9.22 -8.04
CA ILE A 158 0.47 10.08 -8.44
C ILE A 158 0.45 11.37 -7.61
N TRP A 159 0.73 11.28 -6.31
CA TRP A 159 0.72 12.47 -5.46
C TRP A 159 1.88 13.39 -5.85
N ARG A 160 3.10 12.87 -6.06
CA ARG A 160 4.24 13.69 -6.47
C ARG A 160 4.06 14.26 -7.87
N THR A 161 3.41 13.53 -8.78
CA THR A 161 3.08 14.03 -10.13
C THR A 161 2.13 15.22 -10.08
N MET A 162 1.10 15.14 -9.22
CA MET A 162 0.10 16.22 -9.05
C MET A 162 0.62 17.39 -8.22
N HIS A 163 1.57 17.13 -7.32
CA HIS A 163 2.15 18.12 -6.41
C HIS A 163 3.70 18.09 -6.45
N PRO A 164 4.32 18.49 -7.56
CA PRO A 164 5.77 18.34 -7.74
C PRO A 164 6.60 18.94 -6.60
N GLU A 165 6.25 20.13 -6.14
CA GLU A 165 6.91 20.84 -5.04
C GLU A 165 6.12 20.77 -3.71
N GLY A 166 5.04 19.99 -3.69
CA GLY A 166 4.19 19.83 -2.52
C GLY A 166 4.97 19.27 -1.33
N ARG A 167 4.59 19.74 -0.14
CA ARG A 167 5.15 19.28 1.14
C ARG A 167 4.03 18.93 2.10
N GLU A 168 3.43 17.77 1.86
CA GLU A 168 2.43 17.16 2.74
C GLU A 168 2.94 15.82 3.26
N TYR A 169 2.60 15.50 4.51
CA TYR A 169 3.23 14.39 5.23
C TYR A 169 2.17 13.43 5.76
N SER A 170 2.50 12.13 5.75
CA SER A 170 1.60 11.07 6.22
C SER A 170 1.95 10.53 7.62
N PHE A 171 3.11 10.90 8.17
CA PHE A 171 3.58 10.39 9.46
C PHE A 171 4.28 11.47 10.29
N TYR A 172 3.99 11.51 11.60
CA TYR A 172 4.74 12.30 12.59
C TYR A 172 5.62 11.38 13.44
N SER A 173 6.88 11.75 13.60
CA SER A 173 7.86 11.06 14.43
C SER A 173 8.10 11.83 15.72
N PRO A 174 7.56 11.40 16.88
CA PRO A 174 7.80 12.08 18.16
C PRO A 174 9.28 12.18 18.54
N PRO A 175 10.12 11.13 18.38
CA PRO A 175 11.54 11.20 18.76
C PRO A 175 12.33 12.25 18.00
N ASN A 176 11.95 12.54 16.75
CA ASN A 176 12.63 13.51 15.89
C ASN A 176 11.87 14.84 15.80
N SER A 177 10.69 14.95 16.45
CA SER A 177 9.77 16.07 16.35
C SER A 177 9.56 16.55 14.90
N GLY A 178 9.42 15.60 13.97
CA GLY A 178 9.42 15.87 12.53
C GLY A 178 8.36 15.06 11.79
N PHE A 179 7.95 15.59 10.64
CA PHE A 179 6.97 14.98 9.76
C PHE A 179 7.65 14.38 8.53
N SER A 180 7.05 13.31 8.01
CA SER A 180 7.52 12.62 6.82
C SER A 180 6.40 12.10 5.94
N HIS A 181 6.61 12.13 4.63
CA HIS A 181 5.79 11.44 3.64
C HIS A 181 6.35 10.04 3.41
N LYS A 182 5.56 9.02 3.74
CA LYS A 182 5.95 7.59 3.63
C LYS A 182 4.93 6.73 2.89
N THR A 183 3.77 7.31 2.59
CA THR A 183 2.63 6.63 2.01
C THR A 183 2.59 6.94 0.53
N LEU A 184 2.70 5.92 -0.33
CA LEU A 184 2.71 6.11 -1.77
C LEU A 184 1.41 5.58 -2.39
N TYR A 185 1.03 6.20 -3.51
CA TYR A 185 0.02 5.73 -4.44
C TYR A 185 0.65 5.76 -5.84
N LEU A 186 0.83 4.58 -6.43
CA LEU A 186 1.57 4.36 -7.68
C LEU A 186 0.70 3.72 -8.76
#